data_AF-A0A9P7E1M1-F1
#
_entry.id   AF-A0A9P7E1M1-F1
#
_cell.length_a   1.000
_cell.length_b   1.000
_cell.length_c   1.000
_cell.angle_alpha   90.00
_cell.angle_beta   90.00
_cell.angle_gamma   90.00
#
_symmetry.space_group_name_H-M   'P 1'
#
loop_
_entity.id
_entity.type
_entity.pdbx_description
1 polymer ?
#
loop_
_entity_poly.entity_id
_entity_poly.type
_entity_poly.pdbx_seq_one_letter_code
_entity_poly.pdbx_strand_id
1 'polypeptide(L)'
;MKYQAIIISPEQLMKPREEFETLLCKPLFAQQIIGIIFDEAHCIATGGEFRPEYRELEHLCYILPCYIPFMLASAMLTVDNLAHVKRLLHMCSDKLLTIQMSVDHANIKLYLSFLIPDSWKDGDLVPPKFLIFFDNIQDSIAVAKTIQKQLPSALHHRIKWFNSDMTT
;
A
#
# COMPACT_ATOMS: atom_id res chain seq x y z
N MET A 1 8.81 -24.61 14.83
CA MET A 1 8.60 -23.14 14.88
C MET A 1 7.14 -22.86 14.56
N LYS A 2 6.39 -22.14 15.41
CA LYS A 2 4.92 -21.98 15.29
C LYS A 2 4.51 -20.82 14.37
N TYR A 3 5.33 -19.79 14.26
CA TYR A 3 5.07 -18.61 13.44
C TYR A 3 6.19 -18.46 12.40
N GLN A 4 5.80 -18.10 11.17
CA GLN A 4 6.72 -17.95 10.03
C GLN A 4 6.86 -16.50 9.56
N ALA A 5 5.86 -15.66 9.87
CA ALA A 5 5.86 -14.24 9.55
C ALA A 5 5.24 -13.47 10.73
N ILE A 6 5.78 -12.28 10.97
CA ILE A 6 5.25 -11.31 11.93
C ILE A 6 5.02 -10.02 11.12
N ILE A 7 3.78 -9.57 11.08
CA ILE A 7 3.41 -8.32 10.40
C ILE A 7 3.17 -7.29 11.49
N ILE A 8 3.85 -6.16 11.38
CA ILE A 8 3.82 -5.09 12.37
C ILE A 8 3.87 -3.75 11.65
N SER A 9 3.12 -2.77 12.17
CA SER A 9 3.17 -1.41 11.65
C SER A 9 4.34 -0.62 12.25
N PRO A 10 4.84 0.42 11.58
CA PRO A 10 5.92 1.26 12.12
C PRO A 10 5.61 1.80 13.51
N GLU A 11 4.35 2.15 13.79
CA GLU A 11 3.92 2.72 15.08
C GLU A 11 4.07 1.75 16.23
N GLN A 12 3.81 0.46 15.99
CA GLN A 12 4.01 -0.57 17.01
C GLN A 12 5.47 -0.98 17.12
N LEU A 13 6.20 -0.96 16.01
CA LEU A 13 7.60 -1.37 15.98
C LEU A 13 8.52 -0.36 16.65
N MET A 14 8.28 0.94 16.43
CA MET A 14 9.11 2.05 16.92
C MET A 14 8.64 2.61 18.26
N LYS A 15 7.59 2.03 18.87
CA LYS A 15 7.07 2.53 20.15
C LYS A 15 8.15 2.42 21.23
N PRO A 16 8.55 3.52 21.90
CA PRO A 16 9.70 3.50 22.81
C PRO A 16 9.49 2.56 23.99
N ARG A 17 10.54 1.79 24.34
CA ARG A 17 10.61 0.94 25.55
C ARG A 17 9.54 -0.14 25.64
N GLU A 18 9.08 -0.62 24.49
CA GLU A 18 8.08 -1.67 24.42
C GLU A 18 8.66 -3.08 24.24
N GLU A 19 7.75 -4.05 24.20
CA GLU A 19 8.01 -5.47 24.10
C GLU A 19 8.79 -5.84 22.84
N PHE A 20 8.61 -5.13 21.72
CA PHE A 20 9.27 -5.44 20.45
C PHE A 20 10.76 -5.14 20.45
N GLU A 21 11.17 -3.94 20.86
CA GLU A 21 12.60 -3.62 21.03
C GLU A 21 13.27 -4.63 21.98
N THR A 22 12.62 -4.93 23.11
CA THR A 22 13.09 -5.93 24.07
C THR A 22 13.18 -7.34 23.45
N LEU A 23 12.24 -7.70 22.59
CA LEU A 23 12.18 -9.00 21.92
C LEU A 23 13.27 -9.11 20.84
N LEU A 24 13.49 -8.06 20.05
CA LEU A 24 14.54 -8.00 19.03
C LEU A 24 15.94 -8.08 19.65
N CYS A 25 16.13 -7.53 20.86
CA CYS A 25 17.37 -7.65 21.62
C CYS A 25 17.63 -9.06 22.20
N LYS A 26 16.65 -9.98 22.22
CA LYS A 26 16.85 -11.34 22.75
C LYS A 26 17.61 -12.19 21.73
N PRO A 27 18.82 -12.71 22.04
CA PRO A 27 19.62 -13.47 21.07
C PRO A 27 18.89 -14.69 20.49
N LEU A 28 18.14 -15.43 21.32
CA LEU A 28 17.37 -16.60 20.89
C LEU A 28 16.25 -16.24 19.90
N PHE A 29 15.72 -15.02 19.97
CA PHE A 29 14.72 -14.53 19.04
C PHE A 29 15.38 -14.00 17.76
N ALA A 30 16.39 -13.13 17.89
CA ALA A 30 17.11 -12.55 16.76
C ALA A 30 17.76 -13.62 15.85
N GLN A 31 18.26 -14.73 16.41
CA GLN A 31 18.80 -15.85 15.64
C GLN A 31 17.76 -16.57 14.77
N GLN A 32 16.47 -16.42 15.06
CA GLN A 32 15.38 -17.00 14.27
C GLN A 32 14.90 -16.07 13.16
N ILE A 33 15.31 -14.80 13.18
CA ILE A 33 14.95 -13.82 12.15
C ILE A 33 15.85 -14.04 10.94
N ILE A 34 15.23 -14.44 9.82
CA ILE A 34 15.93 -14.67 8.55
C ILE A 34 15.99 -13.42 7.65
N GLY A 35 15.21 -12.40 7.98
CA GLY A 35 15.15 -11.13 7.24
C GLY A 35 14.03 -10.23 7.71
N ILE A 36 14.11 -8.96 7.32
CA ILE A 36 13.05 -7.95 7.53
C ILE A 36 12.63 -7.39 6.18
N ILE A 37 11.31 -7.34 5.97
CA ILE A 37 10.72 -6.84 4.73
C ILE A 37 9.99 -5.54 5.06
N PHE A 38 10.40 -4.46 4.39
CA PHE A 38 9.69 -3.19 4.40
C PHE A 38 8.75 -3.18 3.19
N ASP A 39 7.47 -3.42 3.45
CA ASP A 39 6.42 -3.24 2.45
C ASP A 39 6.13 -1.73 2.27
N GLU A 40 5.74 -1.35 1.07
CA GLU A 40 5.60 0.05 0.66
C GLU A 40 6.80 0.94 1.05
N ALA A 41 8.02 0.44 0.82
CA ALA A 41 9.27 1.06 1.27
C ALA A 41 9.48 2.52 0.78
N HIS A 42 8.72 2.99 -0.22
CA HIS A 42 8.72 4.40 -0.59
C HIS A 42 8.24 5.32 0.55
N CYS A 43 7.38 4.83 1.46
CA CYS A 43 6.93 5.54 2.65
C CYS A 43 8.07 5.89 3.61
N ILE A 44 9.20 5.19 3.57
CA ILE A 44 10.38 5.55 4.36
C ILE A 44 10.91 6.93 3.94
N ALA A 45 10.89 7.24 2.64
CA ALA A 45 11.36 8.51 2.10
C ALA A 45 10.28 9.60 2.13
N THR A 46 9.03 9.26 1.81
CA THR A 46 7.96 10.26 1.59
C THR A 46 6.86 10.24 2.65
N GLY A 47 6.74 9.16 3.41
CA GLY A 47 5.66 8.92 4.37
C GLY A 47 5.86 9.56 5.73
N GLY A 48 7.05 10.11 6.02
CA GLY A 48 7.37 10.67 7.35
C GLY A 48 6.52 11.87 7.80
N GLU A 49 5.85 12.58 6.90
CA GLU A 49 4.87 13.62 7.27
C GLU A 49 3.51 13.03 7.69
N PHE A 50 3.19 11.82 7.21
CA PHE A 50 1.94 11.13 7.53
C PHE A 50 2.10 10.13 8.69
N ARG A 51 3.24 9.43 8.73
CA ARG A 51 3.64 8.44 9.73
C ARG A 51 5.10 8.70 10.11
N PRO A 52 5.38 9.54 11.12
CA PRO A 52 6.73 9.96 11.47
C PRO A 52 7.65 8.80 11.86
N GLU A 53 7.10 7.69 12.33
CA GLU A 53 7.81 6.49 12.77
C GLU A 53 8.63 5.83 11.63
N TYR A 54 8.29 6.10 10.37
CA TYR A 54 9.12 5.70 9.24
C TYR A 54 10.54 6.30 9.30
N ARG A 55 10.70 7.49 9.87
CA ARG A 55 12.01 8.16 10.03
C ARG A 55 12.87 7.47 11.09
N GLU A 56 12.25 6.77 12.02
CA GLU A 56 12.92 6.12 13.14
C GLU A 56 13.39 4.69 12.80
N LEU A 57 13.04 4.17 11.63
CA LEU A 57 13.39 2.81 11.21
C LEU A 57 14.90 2.57 11.10
N GLU A 58 15.73 3.63 10.99
CA GLU A 58 17.18 3.51 11.13
C GLU A 58 17.58 2.88 12.49
N HIS A 59 16.76 3.03 13.52
CA HIS A 59 17.00 2.45 14.84
C HIS A 59 17.13 0.92 14.79
N LEU A 60 16.42 0.27 13.87
CA LEU A 60 16.51 -1.18 13.65
C LEU A 60 17.93 -1.63 13.28
N CYS A 61 18.69 -0.79 12.58
CA CYS A 61 20.09 -1.08 12.22
C CYS A 61 21.01 -1.18 13.44
N TYR A 62 20.64 -0.55 14.56
CA TYR A 62 21.42 -0.59 15.80
C TYR A 62 21.00 -1.73 16.73
N ILE A 63 19.74 -2.16 16.64
CA ILE A 63 19.18 -3.24 17.47
C ILE A 63 19.52 -4.61 16.87
N LEU A 64 19.42 -4.74 15.54
CA LEU A 64 19.50 -6.03 14.87
C LEU A 64 20.94 -6.41 14.53
N PRO A 65 21.28 -7.71 14.63
CA PRO A 65 22.54 -8.20 14.10
C PRO A 65 22.72 -7.88 12.60
N CYS A 66 23.92 -7.45 12.23
CA CYS A 66 24.26 -7.02 10.86
C CYS A 66 24.16 -8.13 9.78
N TYR A 67 23.98 -9.39 10.17
CA TYR A 67 23.77 -10.50 9.25
C TYR A 67 22.32 -10.65 8.78
N ILE A 68 21.37 -9.97 9.43
CA ILE A 68 19.95 -10.05 9.06
C ILE A 68 19.71 -9.16 7.82
N PRO A 69 19.27 -9.74 6.69
CA PRO A 69 19.06 -8.96 5.47
C PRO A 69 17.78 -8.12 5.54
N PHE A 70 17.83 -6.94 4.93
CA PHE A 70 16.66 -6.09 4.70
C PHE A 70 16.22 -6.19 3.23
N MET A 71 14.91 -6.33 3.03
CA MET A 71 14.27 -6.30 1.73
C MET A 71 13.33 -5.10 1.65
N LEU A 72 13.43 -4.34 0.56
CA LEU A 72 12.56 -3.21 0.27
C LEU A 72 11.61 -3.60 -0.86
N ALA A 73 10.32 -3.67 -0.57
CA ALA A 73 9.27 -3.89 -1.56
C ALA A 73 8.51 -2.59 -1.78
N SER A 74 8.41 -2.13 -3.03
CA SER A 74 7.67 -0.92 -3.37
C SER A 74 7.39 -0.84 -4.86
N ALA A 75 6.20 -0.35 -5.21
CA ALA A 75 5.82 -0.04 -6.60
C ALA A 75 6.23 1.39 -7.02
N MET A 76 6.50 2.29 -6.07
CA MET A 76 6.69 3.73 -6.31
C MET A 76 8.06 4.24 -5.83
N LEU A 77 9.10 3.43 -5.98
CA LEU A 77 10.44 3.79 -5.53
C LEU A 77 11.23 4.49 -6.65
N THR A 78 11.24 5.83 -6.60
CA THR A 78 12.09 6.65 -7.48
C THR A 78 13.57 6.45 -7.16
N VAL A 79 14.46 6.86 -8.08
CA VAL A 79 15.91 6.79 -7.87
C VAL A 79 16.34 7.55 -6.61
N ASP A 80 15.77 8.75 -6.40
CA ASP A 80 16.08 9.58 -5.23
C ASP A 80 15.55 8.97 -3.93
N ASN A 81 14.32 8.42 -3.95
CA ASN A 81 13.77 7.73 -2.79
C ASN A 81 14.60 6.49 -2.44
N LEU A 82 14.99 5.70 -3.45
CA LEU A 82 15.85 4.54 -3.23
C LEU A 82 17.20 4.95 -2.63
N ALA A 83 17.84 6.02 -3.13
CA ALA A 83 19.08 6.52 -2.57
C ALA A 83 18.92 6.98 -1.11
N HIS A 84 17.80 7.65 -0.80
CA HIS A 84 17.46 8.06 0.56
C HIS A 84 17.30 6.86 1.50
N VAL A 85 16.49 5.88 1.12
CA VAL A 85 16.23 4.69 1.96
C VAL A 85 17.49 3.85 2.16
N LYS A 86 18.32 3.67 1.12
CA LYS A 86 19.62 3.00 1.25
C LYS A 86 20.50 3.66 2.30
N ARG A 87 20.55 4.99 2.31
CA ARG A 87 21.34 5.77 3.26
C ARG A 87 20.79 5.64 4.68
N LEU A 88 19.47 5.76 4.85
CA LEU A 88 18.80 5.66 6.15
C LEU A 88 18.99 4.28 6.78
N LEU A 89 18.84 3.21 6.00
CA LEU A 89 18.97 1.83 6.48
C LEU A 89 20.40 1.27 6.39
N HIS A 90 21.40 2.12 6.15
CA HIS A 90 22.81 1.75 6.00
C HIS A 90 23.07 0.57 5.04
N MET A 91 22.30 0.49 3.95
CA MET A 91 22.42 -0.60 2.98
C MET A 91 23.70 -0.46 2.17
N CYS A 92 24.50 -1.53 2.15
CA CYS A 92 25.74 -1.59 1.37
C CYS A 92 25.42 -1.87 -0.10
N SER A 93 25.78 -0.94 -1.00
CA SER A 93 25.56 -1.09 -2.45
C SER A 93 26.19 -2.36 -3.04
N ASP A 94 27.34 -2.79 -2.52
CA ASP A 94 28.08 -3.97 -3.03
C ASP A 94 27.36 -5.29 -2.77
N LYS A 95 26.40 -5.30 -1.84
CA LYS A 95 25.61 -6.47 -1.45
C LYS A 95 24.13 -6.34 -1.80
N LEU A 96 23.78 -5.34 -2.61
CA LEU A 96 22.41 -5.03 -2.95
C LEU A 96 21.99 -5.73 -4.25
N LEU A 97 20.96 -6.56 -4.16
CA LEU A 97 20.23 -7.06 -5.33
C LEU A 97 19.04 -6.15 -5.61
N THR A 98 18.98 -5.58 -6.81
CA THR A 98 17.81 -4.81 -7.28
C THR A 98 17.03 -5.66 -8.29
N ILE A 99 15.76 -5.88 -8.01
CA ILE A 99 14.83 -6.54 -8.94
C ILE A 99 13.78 -5.50 -9.33
N GLN A 100 13.73 -5.15 -10.61
CA GLN A 100 12.77 -4.20 -11.15
C GLN A 100 11.92 -4.89 -12.21
N MET A 101 10.61 -4.72 -12.11
CA MET A 101 9.65 -5.26 -13.06
C MET A 101 9.06 -4.13 -13.91
N SER A 102 8.70 -4.45 -15.15
CA SER A 102 7.94 -3.53 -16.01
C SER A 102 6.57 -3.25 -15.39
N VAL A 103 6.11 -2.01 -15.52
CA VAL A 103 4.72 -1.63 -15.20
C VAL A 103 3.76 -1.93 -16.37
N ASP A 104 4.28 -2.44 -17.49
CA ASP A 104 3.47 -2.80 -18.63
C ASP A 104 2.57 -4.02 -18.31
N HIS A 105 1.31 -3.86 -18.65
CA HIS A 105 0.27 -4.86 -18.43
C HIS A 105 -0.53 -4.99 -19.71
N ALA A 106 -0.20 -6.00 -20.52
CA ALA A 106 -0.88 -6.27 -21.80
C ALA A 106 -2.41 -6.53 -21.66
N ASN A 107 -2.87 -6.82 -20.45
CA ASN A 107 -4.27 -6.98 -20.08
C ASN A 107 -4.98 -5.65 -19.72
N ILE A 108 -4.27 -4.53 -19.61
CA ILE A 108 -4.83 -3.20 -19.39
C ILE A 108 -4.95 -2.50 -20.75
N LYS A 109 -6.19 -2.14 -21.11
CA LYS A 109 -6.49 -1.39 -22.34
C LYS A 109 -6.99 0.00 -21.98
N LEU A 110 -6.41 1.02 -22.59
CA LEU A 110 -6.85 2.40 -22.45
C LEU A 110 -7.81 2.74 -23.59
N TYR A 111 -9.02 3.17 -23.26
CA TYR A 111 -10.01 3.60 -24.23
C TYR A 111 -10.91 4.69 -23.63
N LEU A 112 -11.47 5.54 -24.49
CA LEU A 112 -12.47 6.53 -24.13
C LEU A 112 -13.85 5.97 -24.53
N SER A 113 -14.77 5.87 -23.58
CA SER A 113 -16.12 5.38 -23.84
C SER A 113 -17.14 5.95 -22.84
N PHE A 114 -18.41 5.92 -23.22
CA PHE A 114 -19.52 6.22 -22.32
C PHE A 114 -19.87 4.96 -21.51
N LEU A 115 -19.84 5.07 -20.19
CA LEU A 115 -20.06 3.94 -19.27
C LEU A 115 -21.50 3.43 -19.25
N ILE A 116 -22.48 4.32 -19.39
CA ILE A 116 -23.91 4.00 -19.34
C ILE A 116 -24.59 4.72 -20.51
N PRO A 117 -25.17 3.97 -21.47
CA PRO A 117 -25.95 4.57 -22.54
C PRO A 117 -27.23 5.22 -21.99
N ASP A 118 -27.66 6.33 -22.59
CA ASP A 118 -28.91 7.03 -22.23
C ASP A 118 -30.17 6.15 -22.38
N SER A 119 -30.06 5.04 -23.11
CA SER A 119 -31.14 4.13 -23.48
C SER A 119 -31.07 2.76 -22.77
N TRP A 120 -30.45 2.68 -21.58
CA TRP A 120 -30.34 1.43 -20.83
C TRP A 120 -31.73 0.85 -20.48
N LYS A 121 -31.97 -0.41 -20.83
CA LYS A 121 -33.25 -1.13 -20.65
C LYS A 121 -33.07 -2.39 -19.82
N ASP A 122 -34.17 -2.83 -19.19
CA ASP A 122 -34.20 -4.09 -18.47
C ASP A 122 -33.92 -5.25 -19.44
N GLY A 123 -32.90 -6.07 -19.12
CA GLY A 123 -32.36 -7.10 -20.01
C GLY A 123 -31.07 -6.73 -20.74
N ASP A 124 -30.62 -5.47 -20.69
CA ASP A 124 -29.32 -5.07 -21.22
C ASP A 124 -28.17 -5.72 -20.43
N LEU A 125 -27.05 -5.95 -21.13
CA LEU A 125 -25.86 -6.55 -20.51
C LEU A 125 -25.34 -5.65 -19.38
N VAL A 126 -25.21 -6.23 -18.19
CA VAL A 126 -24.60 -5.56 -17.06
C VAL A 126 -23.09 -5.49 -17.31
N PRO A 127 -22.48 -4.29 -17.27
CA PRO A 127 -21.03 -4.19 -17.43
C PRO A 127 -20.31 -4.97 -16.31
N PRO A 128 -19.08 -5.45 -16.56
CA PRO A 128 -18.22 -5.99 -15.51
C PRO A 128 -18.05 -4.98 -14.37
N LYS A 129 -17.66 -5.44 -13.18
CA LYS A 129 -17.38 -4.55 -12.06
C LYS A 129 -16.30 -3.53 -12.46
N PHE A 130 -16.56 -2.26 -12.22
CA PHE A 130 -15.65 -1.16 -12.49
C PHE A 130 -15.64 -0.16 -11.33
N LEU A 131 -14.63 0.70 -11.31
CA LEU A 131 -14.54 1.86 -10.44
C LEU A 131 -14.56 3.12 -11.30
N ILE A 132 -15.21 4.18 -10.81
CA ILE A 132 -15.12 5.53 -11.38
C ILE A 132 -14.48 6.40 -10.31
N PHE A 133 -13.41 7.09 -10.68
CA PHE A 133 -12.71 8.02 -9.82
C PHE A 133 -13.21 9.44 -10.08
N PHE A 134 -13.37 10.21 -9.00
CA PHE A 134 -13.77 11.61 -9.03
C PHE A 134 -12.80 12.41 -8.17
N ASP A 135 -12.54 13.65 -8.57
CA ASP A 135 -11.61 14.55 -7.86
C ASP A 135 -12.18 15.07 -6.54
N ASN A 136 -13.51 15.05 -6.37
CA ASN A 136 -14.15 15.48 -5.12
C ASN A 136 -15.31 14.58 -4.70
N ILE A 137 -15.59 14.64 -3.40
CA ILE A 137 -16.61 13.84 -2.72
C ILE A 137 -18.00 14.10 -3.29
N GLN A 138 -18.35 15.37 -3.50
CA GLN A 138 -19.69 15.76 -3.92
C GLN A 138 -20.02 15.23 -5.32
N ASP A 139 -19.06 15.28 -6.25
CA ASP A 139 -19.20 14.72 -7.59
C ASP A 139 -19.38 13.20 -7.54
N SER A 140 -18.59 12.49 -6.72
CA SER A 140 -18.74 11.04 -6.55
C SER A 140 -20.15 10.65 -6.11
N ILE A 141 -20.75 11.42 -5.20
CA ILE A 141 -22.10 11.20 -4.67
C ILE A 141 -23.14 11.59 -5.72
N ALA A 142 -22.99 12.75 -6.35
CA ALA A 142 -23.93 13.28 -7.33
C ALA A 142 -24.02 12.38 -8.56
N VAL A 143 -22.87 11.92 -9.08
CA VAL A 143 -22.83 11.02 -10.23
C VAL A 143 -23.37 9.64 -9.86
N ALA A 144 -23.02 9.07 -8.71
CA ALA A 144 -23.60 7.79 -8.28
C ALA A 144 -25.13 7.86 -8.16
N LYS A 145 -25.69 8.94 -7.58
CA LYS A 145 -27.13 9.18 -7.52
C LYS A 145 -27.75 9.37 -8.92
N THR A 146 -27.05 10.03 -9.84
CA THR A 146 -27.51 10.24 -11.21
C THR A 146 -27.58 8.92 -11.97
N ILE A 147 -26.55 8.08 -11.85
CA ILE A 147 -26.51 6.73 -12.40
C ILE A 147 -27.64 5.88 -11.83
N GLN A 148 -27.87 5.91 -10.50
CA GLN A 148 -28.99 5.20 -9.89
C GLN A 148 -30.32 5.64 -10.50
N LYS A 149 -30.57 6.95 -10.68
CA LYS A 149 -31.82 7.44 -11.30
C LYS A 149 -32.03 6.98 -12.75
N GLN A 150 -30.95 6.72 -13.50
CA GLN A 150 -31.02 6.22 -14.88
C GLN A 150 -31.28 4.71 -14.96
N LEU A 151 -31.04 3.96 -13.88
CA LEU A 151 -31.20 2.51 -13.84
C LEU A 151 -32.51 2.10 -13.14
N PRO A 152 -33.05 0.90 -13.41
CA PRO A 152 -34.16 0.36 -12.64
C PRO A 152 -33.84 0.25 -11.15
N SER A 153 -34.85 0.42 -10.30
CA SER A 153 -34.73 0.35 -8.83
C SER A 153 -34.07 -0.94 -8.34
N ALA A 154 -34.30 -2.06 -9.03
CA ALA A 154 -33.69 -3.35 -8.74
C ALA A 154 -32.15 -3.32 -8.79
N LEU A 155 -31.55 -2.39 -9.55
CA LEU A 155 -30.09 -2.28 -9.71
C LEU A 155 -29.44 -1.18 -8.88
N HIS A 156 -30.20 -0.33 -8.20
CA HIS A 156 -29.65 0.80 -7.44
C HIS A 156 -28.63 0.35 -6.38
N HIS A 157 -28.88 -0.80 -5.75
CA HIS A 157 -28.01 -1.37 -4.73
C HIS A 157 -26.62 -1.74 -5.25
N ARG A 158 -26.43 -1.91 -6.57
CA ARG A 158 -25.15 -2.25 -7.20
C ARG A 158 -24.25 -1.04 -7.42
N ILE A 159 -24.82 0.16 -7.40
CA ILE A 159 -24.09 1.41 -7.55
C ILE A 159 -23.82 1.95 -6.16
N LYS A 160 -22.54 1.97 -5.78
CA LYS A 160 -22.05 2.47 -4.49
C LYS A 160 -21.04 3.57 -4.76
N TRP A 161 -20.93 4.50 -3.81
CA TRP A 161 -19.82 5.44 -3.74
C TRP A 161 -19.02 5.15 -2.47
N PHE A 162 -17.77 5.57 -2.45
CA PHE A 162 -16.87 5.44 -1.31
C PHE A 162 -16.02 6.70 -1.21
N ASN A 163 -15.95 7.30 -0.02
CA ASN A 163 -15.16 8.50 0.23
C ASN A 163 -14.83 8.63 1.73
N SER A 164 -13.96 9.59 2.07
CA SER A 164 -13.47 9.82 3.43
C SER A 164 -14.52 10.28 4.44
N ASP A 165 -15.65 10.82 3.99
CA ASP A 165 -16.72 11.31 4.87
C ASP A 165 -17.65 10.18 5.33
N MET A 166 -17.50 8.98 4.76
CA MET A 166 -18.29 7.83 5.16
C MET A 166 -17.88 7.35 6.55
N THR A 167 -18.84 7.30 7.48
CA THR A 167 -18.65 6.60 8.75
C THR A 167 -18.66 5.10 8.52
N THR A 168 -17.77 4.41 9.24
CA THR A 168 -17.65 2.94 9.24
C THR A 168 -18.82 2.27 9.94
#